data_AF-A0A0M6ZS74-F1
#
_entry.id   AF-A0A0M6ZS74-F1
#
_cell.length_a   1.000
_cell.length_b   1.000
_cell.length_c   1.000
_cell.angle_alpha   90.00
_cell.angle_beta   90.00
_cell.angle_gamma   90.00
#
_symmetry.space_group_name_H-M   'P 1'
#
loop_
_entity.id
_entity.type
_entity.pdbx_description
1 polymer ?
#
loop_
_entity_poly.entity_id
_entity_poly.type
_entity_poly.pdbx_seq_one_letter_code
_entity_poly.pdbx_strand_id
1 'polypeptide(L)'
;MLHRFSARWAQCEVGLAAFCAMLVTLLILVNVVTRAANSAIFWIDEAAIYTMIWMTFLAASAAIHYKSSVSVSILIDLLPRKGLAVAQLGVDLIILVFAVLIVWCCWIWFDPAALWESGFDTEVFQGETFNFIYAEPTNTLGFGKAWIWTIMPIFAAGLVLHAISNVIGTLTGLLTNKSIGRNHP
;
A
#
# COMPACT_ATOMS: atom_id res chain seq x y z
N MET A 1 12.00 -16.37 10.47
CA MET A 1 10.67 -16.74 9.92
C MET A 1 9.92 -15.52 9.40
N LEU A 2 9.85 -14.42 10.16
CA LEU A 2 9.22 -13.14 9.76
C LEU A 2 9.68 -12.61 8.38
N HIS A 3 10.99 -12.62 8.12
CA HIS A 3 11.54 -12.15 6.84
C HIS A 3 11.07 -12.99 5.62
N ARG A 4 10.84 -14.30 5.80
CA ARG A 4 10.29 -15.14 4.73
C ARG A 4 8.81 -14.87 4.50
N PHE A 5 8.08 -14.55 5.56
CA PHE A 5 6.67 -14.18 5.47
C PHE A 5 6.51 -12.83 4.75
N SER A 6 7.30 -11.83 5.15
CA SER A 6 7.38 -10.54 4.47
C SER A 6 7.75 -10.68 2.98
N ALA A 7 8.72 -11.53 2.64
CA ALA A 7 9.09 -11.75 1.24
C ALA A 7 7.99 -12.42 0.41
N ARG A 8 7.25 -13.37 0.98
CA ARG A 8 6.10 -13.99 0.29
C ARG A 8 4.95 -13.01 0.13
N TRP A 9 4.71 -12.17 1.14
CA TRP A 9 3.71 -11.10 1.07
C TRP A 9 4.03 -10.11 -0.06
N ALA A 10 5.27 -9.62 -0.11
CA ALA A 10 5.71 -8.72 -1.19
C ALA A 10 5.61 -9.37 -2.58
N GLN A 11 5.90 -10.66 -2.71
CA GLN A 11 5.71 -11.38 -3.99
C GLN A 11 4.23 -11.44 -4.41
N CYS A 12 3.33 -11.64 -3.45
CA CYS A 12 1.89 -11.58 -3.71
C CYS A 12 1.46 -10.17 -4.12
N GLU A 13 1.93 -9.12 -3.44
CA GLU A 13 1.65 -7.72 -3.79
C GLU A 13 2.13 -7.38 -5.21
N VAL A 14 3.36 -7.78 -5.57
CA VAL A 14 3.91 -7.58 -6.92
C VAL A 14 3.11 -8.35 -7.97
N GLY A 15 2.74 -9.60 -7.68
CA GLY A 15 1.91 -10.40 -8.58
C GLY A 15 0.52 -9.78 -8.81
N LEU A 16 -0.10 -9.27 -7.74
CA LEU A 16 -1.40 -8.61 -7.81
C LEU A 16 -1.29 -7.26 -8.54
N ALA A 17 -0.23 -6.48 -8.29
CA ALA A 17 0.04 -5.24 -9.00
C ALA A 17 0.27 -5.48 -10.51
N ALA A 18 1.00 -6.53 -10.88
CA ALA A 18 1.21 -6.90 -12.28
C ALA A 18 -0.11 -7.32 -12.96
N PHE A 19 -0.96 -8.05 -12.24
CA PHE A 19 -2.31 -8.37 -12.71
C PHE A 19 -3.16 -7.11 -12.91
N CYS A 20 -3.14 -6.17 -11.95
CA CYS A 20 -3.81 -4.88 -12.08
C CYS A 20 -3.27 -4.07 -13.29
N ALA A 21 -1.96 -4.08 -13.55
CA ALA A 21 -1.37 -3.40 -14.70
C ALA A 21 -1.87 -4.00 -16.04
N MET A 22 -1.94 -5.32 -16.13
CA MET A 22 -2.52 -6.02 -17.28
C MET A 22 -3.99 -5.65 -17.46
N LEU A 23 -4.76 -5.63 -16.37
CA LEU A 23 -6.18 -5.30 -16.39
C LEU A 23 -6.42 -3.85 -16.82
N VAL A 24 -5.66 -2.88 -16.31
CA VAL A 24 -5.71 -1.47 -16.74
C VAL A 24 -5.42 -1.37 -18.24
N THR A 25 -4.39 -2.06 -18.72
CA THR A 25 -4.03 -2.06 -20.14
C THR A 25 -5.17 -2.60 -20.99
N LEU A 26 -5.77 -3.71 -20.59
CA LEU A 26 -6.90 -4.32 -21.29
C LEU A 26 -8.13 -3.39 -21.27
N LEU A 27 -8.46 -2.79 -20.13
CA LEU A 27 -9.56 -1.84 -19.99
C LEU A 27 -9.37 -0.64 -20.93
N ILE A 28 -8.18 -0.05 -20.97
CA ILE A 28 -7.88 1.06 -21.86
C ILE A 28 -7.99 0.65 -23.33
N LEU A 29 -7.48 -0.54 -23.71
CA LEU A 29 -7.62 -1.04 -25.08
C LEU A 29 -9.08 -1.24 -25.48
N VAL A 30 -9.90 -1.82 -24.59
CA VAL A 30 -11.34 -1.97 -24.82
C VAL A 30 -12.01 -0.60 -24.92
N ASN A 31 -11.67 0.37 -24.07
CA ASN A 31 -12.19 1.75 -24.16
C ASN A 31 -11.88 2.37 -25.53
N VAL A 32 -10.63 2.25 -26.00
CA VAL A 32 -10.20 2.81 -27.29
C VAL A 32 -10.96 2.16 -28.45
N VAL A 33 -11.09 0.83 -28.48
CA VAL A 33 -11.80 0.10 -29.55
C VAL A 33 -13.30 0.44 -29.54
N THR A 34 -13.93 0.43 -28.37
CA THR A 34 -15.37 0.70 -28.23
C THR A 34 -15.70 2.16 -28.56
N ARG A 35 -14.82 3.10 -28.20
CA ARG A 35 -14.94 4.51 -28.57
C ARG A 35 -14.73 4.74 -30.06
N ALA A 36 -13.80 4.03 -30.70
CA ALA A 36 -13.64 4.05 -32.16
C ALA A 36 -14.88 3.48 -32.88
N ALA A 37 -15.61 2.56 -32.26
CA ALA A 37 -16.88 2.01 -32.75
C ALA A 37 -18.11 2.88 -32.41
N ASN A 38 -17.94 4.13 -31.95
CA ASN A 38 -19.02 5.04 -31.50
C ASN A 38 -19.91 4.49 -30.36
N SER A 39 -19.43 3.50 -29.60
CA SER A 39 -20.13 2.91 -28.46
C SER A 39 -19.28 3.03 -27.20
N ALA A 40 -19.05 4.26 -26.74
CA ALA A 40 -18.22 4.52 -25.56
C ALA A 40 -18.84 3.92 -24.29
N ILE A 41 -18.07 3.08 -23.60
CA ILE A 41 -18.49 2.43 -22.35
C ILE A 41 -17.94 3.23 -21.17
N PHE A 42 -18.79 4.07 -20.57
CA PHE A 42 -18.39 5.05 -19.56
C PHE A 42 -17.81 4.44 -18.28
N TRP A 43 -18.20 3.23 -17.90
CA TRP A 43 -17.70 2.59 -16.68
C TRP A 43 -16.26 2.11 -16.78
N ILE A 44 -15.73 1.94 -18.00
CA ILE A 44 -14.36 1.45 -18.20
C ILE A 44 -13.34 2.45 -17.68
N ASP A 45 -13.59 3.75 -17.86
CA ASP A 45 -12.69 4.80 -17.38
C ASP A 45 -12.62 4.80 -15.84
N GLU A 46 -13.78 4.67 -15.17
CA GLU A 46 -13.85 4.60 -13.70
C GLU A 46 -13.18 3.30 -13.18
N ALA A 47 -13.44 2.16 -13.80
CA ALA A 47 -12.81 0.88 -13.44
C ALA A 47 -11.28 0.90 -13.61
N ALA A 48 -10.78 1.54 -14.68
CA ALA A 48 -9.35 1.68 -14.91
C ALA A 48 -8.69 2.53 -13.81
N ILE A 49 -9.30 3.65 -13.41
CA ILE A 49 -8.81 4.49 -12.31
C ILE A 49 -8.76 3.70 -11.00
N TYR A 50 -9.81 2.96 -10.66
CA TYR A 50 -9.82 2.17 -9.43
C TYR A 50 -8.79 1.03 -9.44
N THR A 51 -8.59 0.40 -10.60
CA THR A 51 -7.56 -0.63 -10.76
C THR A 51 -6.15 -0.02 -10.66
N MET A 52 -5.92 1.17 -11.20
CA MET A 52 -4.66 1.90 -11.03
C MET A 52 -4.39 2.24 -9.57
N ILE A 53 -5.41 2.70 -8.82
CA ILE A 53 -5.28 2.98 -7.39
C ILE A 53 -4.79 1.72 -6.65
N TRP A 54 -5.44 0.58 -6.89
CA TRP A 54 -5.02 -0.70 -6.31
C TRP A 54 -3.59 -1.06 -6.67
N MET A 55 -3.24 -0.99 -7.95
CA MET A 55 -1.89 -1.26 -8.45
C MET A 55 -0.85 -0.38 -7.76
N THR A 56 -1.08 0.93 -7.66
CA THR A 56 -0.13 1.88 -7.09
C THR A 56 0.16 1.59 -5.63
N PHE A 57 -0.87 1.32 -4.81
CA PHE A 57 -0.67 1.01 -3.40
C PHE A 57 0.04 -0.34 -3.20
N LEU A 58 -0.31 -1.37 -3.96
CA LEU A 58 0.36 -2.67 -3.90
C LEU A 58 1.84 -2.57 -4.31
N ALA A 59 2.12 -1.84 -5.39
CA ALA A 59 3.49 -1.60 -5.85
C ALA A 59 4.29 -0.79 -4.83
N ALA A 60 3.68 0.21 -4.18
CA ALA A 60 4.33 1.03 -3.16
C ALA A 60 4.69 0.20 -1.91
N SER A 61 3.80 -0.67 -1.44
CA SER A 61 4.06 -1.56 -0.28
C SER A 61 5.26 -2.47 -0.58
N ALA A 62 5.25 -3.11 -1.76
CA ALA A 62 6.34 -3.95 -2.21
C ALA A 62 7.67 -3.19 -2.37
N ALA A 63 7.64 -1.94 -2.87
CA ALA A 63 8.86 -1.14 -3.04
C ALA A 63 9.58 -0.86 -1.70
N ILE A 64 8.81 -0.71 -0.62
CA ILE A 64 9.33 -0.49 0.74
C ILE A 64 9.97 -1.77 1.31
N HIS A 65 9.41 -2.94 0.98
CA HIS A 65 10.05 -4.22 1.31
C HIS A 65 11.43 -4.36 0.67
N TYR A 66 11.56 -4.03 -0.62
CA TYR A 66 12.83 -4.17 -1.34
C TYR A 66 13.85 -3.06 -1.04
N LYS A 67 13.50 -2.08 -0.18
CA LYS A 67 14.30 -0.86 0.08
C LYS A 67 14.80 -0.24 -1.23
N SER A 68 13.96 -0.25 -2.27
CA SER A 68 14.32 0.19 -3.63
C SER A 68 14.44 1.71 -3.76
N SER A 69 14.22 2.46 -2.68
CA SER A 69 14.58 3.87 -2.61
C SER A 69 16.07 3.95 -2.89
N VAL A 70 16.41 4.49 -4.06
CA VAL A 70 17.77 4.84 -4.47
C VAL A 70 18.41 5.50 -3.25
N SER A 71 19.20 4.71 -2.54
CA SER A 71 19.99 5.18 -1.43
C SER A 71 20.72 6.40 -1.98
N VAL A 72 20.76 7.49 -1.24
CA VAL A 72 21.61 8.63 -1.58
C VAL A 72 23.04 8.14 -1.39
N SER A 73 23.49 7.23 -2.26
CA SER A 73 24.67 6.37 -2.09
C SER A 73 25.89 7.24 -1.85
N ILE A 74 25.90 8.41 -2.49
CA ILE A 74 26.92 9.44 -2.35
C ILE A 74 27.13 9.88 -0.90
N LEU A 75 26.07 10.04 -0.09
CA LEU A 75 26.19 10.52 1.29
C LEU A 75 26.48 9.38 2.29
N ILE A 76 26.00 8.17 1.99
CA ILE A 76 26.17 7.00 2.86
C ILE A 76 27.50 6.28 2.61
N ASP A 77 28.07 6.39 1.41
CA ASP A 77 29.38 5.84 1.06
C ASP A 77 30.54 6.53 1.81
N LEU A 78 30.31 7.76 2.30
CA LEU A 78 31.30 8.52 3.07
C LEU A 78 31.24 8.22 4.58
N LEU A 79 30.23 7.48 5.06
CA LEU A 79 30.01 7.25 6.48
C LEU A 79 30.70 5.96 6.97
N PRO A 80 31.36 5.98 8.15
CA PRO A 80 31.87 4.78 8.78
C PRO A 80 30.72 3.80 9.09
N ARG A 81 31.03 2.49 9.10
CA ARG A 81 30.05 1.38 9.21
C ARG A 81 28.97 1.58 10.27
N LYS A 82 29.33 2.14 11.44
CA LYS A 82 28.38 2.41 12.53
C LYS A 82 27.41 3.56 12.21
N GLY A 83 27.88 4.61 11.52
CA GLY A 83 27.04 5.73 11.10
C GLY A 83 26.02 5.31 10.06
N LEU A 84 26.41 4.46 9.09
CA LEU A 84 25.51 3.94 8.07
C LEU A 84 24.37 3.10 8.69
N ALA A 85 24.69 2.27 9.67
CA ALA A 85 23.68 1.45 10.34
C ALA A 85 22.72 2.27 11.21
N VAL A 86 23.20 3.34 11.87
CA VAL A 86 22.33 4.29 12.62
C VAL A 86 21.44 5.08 11.66
N ALA A 87 21.98 5.54 10.53
CA ALA A 87 21.19 6.24 9.51
C ALA A 87 20.09 5.34 8.93
N GLN A 88 20.42 4.08 8.61
CA GLN A 88 19.44 3.09 8.15
C GLN A 88 18.36 2.81 9.21
N LEU A 89 18.74 2.70 10.48
CA LEU A 89 17.77 2.53 11.57
C LEU A 89 16.83 3.74 11.68
N GLY A 90 17.37 4.96 11.51
CA GLY A 90 16.56 6.18 11.48
C GLY A 90 15.54 6.20 10.35
N VAL A 91 15.95 5.82 9.12
CA VAL A 91 15.02 5.69 7.98
C VAL A 91 13.96 4.63 8.25
N ASP A 92 14.36 3.46 8.74
CA ASP A 92 13.42 2.37 9.05
C ASP A 92 12.41 2.78 10.13
N LEU A 93 12.84 3.55 11.15
CA LEU A 93 11.96 4.12 12.18
C LEU A 93 10.99 5.15 11.61
N ILE A 94 11.44 6.04 10.72
CA ILE A 94 10.57 7.02 10.06
C ILE A 94 9.49 6.30 9.25
N ILE A 95 9.87 5.26 8.50
CA ILE A 95 8.92 4.44 7.74
C ILE A 95 7.94 3.74 8.69
N LEU A 96 8.39 3.23 9.83
CA LEU A 96 7.52 2.62 10.84
C LEU A 96 6.53 3.63 11.43
N VAL A 97 6.98 4.83 11.79
CA VAL A 97 6.10 5.90 12.28
C VAL A 97 5.07 6.26 11.21
N PHE A 98 5.50 6.43 9.97
CA PHE A 98 4.60 6.67 8.85
C PHE A 98 3.57 5.54 8.69
N ALA A 99 3.99 4.28 8.81
CA ALA A 99 3.09 3.12 8.77
C ALA A 99 2.00 3.17 9.84
N VAL A 100 2.39 3.47 11.09
CA VAL A 100 1.47 3.60 12.22
C VAL A 100 0.49 4.76 12.01
N LEU A 101 0.97 5.89 11.48
CA LEU A 101 0.10 7.03 11.15
C LEU A 101 -0.94 6.68 10.08
N ILE A 102 -0.57 5.89 9.06
CA ILE A 102 -1.53 5.43 8.05
C ILE A 102 -2.58 4.50 8.67
N VAL A 103 -2.18 3.57 9.55
CA VAL A 103 -3.15 2.73 10.29
C VAL A 103 -4.09 3.59 11.13
N TRP A 104 -3.56 4.60 11.82
CA TRP A 104 -4.35 5.54 12.61
C TRP A 104 -5.34 6.33 11.75
N CYS A 105 -4.92 6.83 10.60
CA CYS A 105 -5.80 7.49 9.64
C CYS A 105 -6.89 6.54 9.13
N CYS A 106 -6.56 5.28 8.84
CA CYS A 106 -7.56 4.28 8.44
C CYS A 106 -8.57 4.01 9.56
N TRP A 107 -8.11 3.98 10.82
CA TRP A 107 -8.99 3.78 11.98
C TRP A 107 -10.00 4.92 12.12
N ILE A 108 -9.55 6.18 12.02
CA ILE A 108 -10.43 7.34 12.09
C ILE A 108 -11.36 7.39 10.87
N TRP A 109 -10.85 7.07 9.69
CA TRP A 109 -11.59 7.23 8.45
C TRP A 109 -12.69 6.17 8.25
N PHE A 110 -12.39 4.90 8.58
CA PHE A 110 -13.37 3.83 8.50
C PHE A 110 -14.26 3.74 9.74
N ASP A 111 -13.81 4.25 10.89
CA ASP A 111 -14.51 4.19 12.17
C ASP A 111 -15.19 2.83 12.44
N PRO A 112 -14.40 1.76 12.55
CA PRO A 112 -14.95 0.41 12.72
C PRO A 112 -15.72 0.24 14.03
N ALA A 113 -15.46 1.08 15.03
CA ALA A 113 -16.17 1.05 16.31
C ALA A 113 -17.60 1.57 16.15
N ALA A 114 -17.79 2.74 15.53
CA ALA A 114 -19.12 3.26 15.26
C ALA A 114 -19.91 2.37 14.29
N LEU A 115 -19.23 1.74 13.30
CA LEU A 115 -19.89 0.77 12.41
C LEU A 115 -20.42 -0.46 13.16
N TRP A 116 -19.67 -0.91 14.16
CA TRP A 116 -20.09 -2.04 15.00
C TRP A 116 -21.28 -1.66 15.89
N GLU A 117 -21.26 -0.45 16.47
CA GLU A 117 -22.35 0.09 17.30
C GLU A 117 -23.63 0.32 16.49
N SER A 118 -23.52 0.74 15.24
CA SER A 118 -24.67 0.90 14.33
C SER A 118 -25.24 -0.44 13.83
N GLY A 119 -24.66 -1.57 14.24
CA GLY A 119 -25.10 -2.90 13.79
C GLY A 119 -24.86 -3.16 12.31
N PHE A 120 -23.85 -2.52 11.71
CA PHE A 120 -23.57 -2.51 10.27
C PHE A 120 -24.65 -1.87 9.40
N ASP A 121 -25.56 -1.09 10.00
CA ASP A 121 -26.51 -0.27 9.26
C ASP A 121 -25.83 1.03 8.82
N THR A 122 -25.75 1.23 7.50
CA THR A 122 -25.09 2.39 6.90
C THR A 122 -25.89 3.68 7.06
N GLU A 123 -27.22 3.59 7.15
CA GLU A 123 -28.09 4.76 7.35
C GLU A 123 -27.98 5.29 8.79
N VAL A 124 -27.95 4.39 9.76
CA VAL A 124 -27.71 4.74 11.17
C VAL A 124 -26.29 5.29 11.34
N PHE A 125 -25.29 4.60 10.77
CA PHE A 125 -23.88 5.02 10.85
C PHE A 125 -23.66 6.44 10.33
N GLN A 126 -24.14 6.76 9.11
CA GLN A 126 -23.95 8.09 8.54
C GLN A 126 -24.76 9.16 9.29
N GLY A 127 -25.89 8.78 9.90
CA GLY A 127 -26.71 9.69 10.72
C GLY A 127 -26.03 10.09 12.03
N GLU A 128 -25.30 9.17 12.65
CA GLU A 128 -24.61 9.41 13.94
C GLU A 128 -23.22 10.03 13.76
N THR A 129 -22.48 9.60 12.73
CA THR A 129 -21.07 9.98 12.54
C THR A 129 -20.85 11.07 11.48
N PHE A 130 -21.87 11.38 10.65
CA PHE A 130 -21.73 12.17 9.42
C PHE A 130 -20.69 11.61 8.44
N ASN A 131 -20.34 10.32 8.56
CA ASN A 131 -19.39 9.64 7.68
C ASN A 131 -20.14 8.83 6.62
N PHE A 132 -19.90 9.16 5.35
CA PHE A 132 -20.59 8.56 4.19
C PHE A 132 -19.80 7.45 3.51
N ILE A 133 -18.66 7.02 4.07
CA ILE A 133 -17.74 6.06 3.42
C ILE A 133 -18.44 4.78 2.95
N TYR A 134 -19.40 4.26 3.73
CA TYR A 134 -20.12 3.01 3.44
C TYR A 134 -21.37 3.19 2.57
N ALA A 135 -21.96 4.38 2.56
CA ALA A 135 -23.21 4.65 1.85
C ALA A 135 -22.97 5.20 0.44
N GLU A 136 -21.78 5.76 0.16
CA GLU A 136 -21.50 6.42 -1.12
C GLU A 136 -21.27 5.40 -2.25
N PRO A 137 -22.12 5.40 -3.30
CA PRO A 137 -21.90 4.55 -4.46
C PRO A 137 -20.82 5.11 -5.40
N THR A 138 -20.33 4.24 -6.27
CA THR A 138 -19.52 4.61 -7.44
C THR A 138 -20.39 5.29 -8.50
N ASN A 139 -19.80 6.14 -9.34
CA ASN A 139 -20.60 6.98 -10.24
C ASN A 139 -21.18 6.20 -11.42
N THR A 140 -20.43 5.20 -11.90
CA THR A 140 -20.76 4.46 -13.13
C THR A 140 -20.83 2.96 -12.91
N LEU A 141 -20.12 2.41 -11.93
CA LEU A 141 -20.10 0.98 -11.62
C LEU A 141 -21.24 0.49 -10.72
N GLY A 142 -21.90 1.40 -9.98
CA GLY A 142 -23.10 1.11 -9.20
C GLY A 142 -22.91 0.34 -7.90
N PHE A 143 -21.68 -0.01 -7.50
CA PHE A 143 -21.38 -0.60 -6.19
C PHE A 143 -20.77 0.42 -5.22
N GLY A 144 -20.74 0.12 -3.91
CA GLY A 144 -20.24 1.03 -2.87
C GLY A 144 -18.75 1.35 -2.97
N LYS A 145 -18.40 2.63 -2.83
CA LYS A 145 -17.01 3.11 -2.92
C LYS A 145 -16.12 2.57 -1.79
N ALA A 146 -16.71 2.22 -0.64
CA ALA A 146 -16.03 1.56 0.48
C ALA A 146 -15.16 0.36 0.05
N TRP A 147 -15.63 -0.44 -0.93
CA TRP A 147 -14.89 -1.59 -1.44
C TRP A 147 -13.55 -1.20 -2.06
N ILE A 148 -13.50 -0.10 -2.79
CA ILE A 148 -12.27 0.40 -3.40
C ILE A 148 -11.31 0.86 -2.31
N TRP A 149 -11.83 1.54 -1.28
CA TRP A 149 -11.03 2.05 -0.18
C TRP A 149 -10.44 0.96 0.72
N THR A 150 -10.92 -0.28 0.67
CA THR A 150 -10.32 -1.41 1.42
C THR A 150 -8.84 -1.64 1.08
N ILE A 151 -8.36 -1.13 -0.06
CA ILE A 151 -6.92 -1.14 -0.37
C ILE A 151 -6.09 -0.40 0.69
N MET A 152 -6.64 0.64 1.32
CA MET A 152 -5.92 1.45 2.31
C MET A 152 -5.56 0.67 3.58
N PRO A 153 -6.50 -0.04 4.26
CA PRO A 153 -6.13 -0.88 5.39
C PRO A 153 -5.24 -2.07 4.98
N ILE A 154 -5.42 -2.63 3.78
CA ILE A 154 -4.52 -3.68 3.26
C ILE A 154 -3.09 -3.15 3.10
N PHE A 155 -2.94 -1.99 2.46
CA PHE A 155 -1.68 -1.30 2.28
C PHE A 155 -1.04 -0.94 3.63
N ALA A 156 -1.83 -0.42 4.57
CA ALA A 156 -1.37 -0.07 5.91
C ALA A 156 -0.80 -1.29 6.64
N ALA A 157 -1.47 -2.44 6.55
CA ALA A 157 -1.00 -3.69 7.15
C ALA A 157 0.30 -4.18 6.51
N GLY A 158 0.40 -4.15 5.17
CA GLY A 158 1.64 -4.50 4.44
C GLY A 158 2.80 -3.58 4.82
N LEU A 159 2.53 -2.27 4.87
CA LEU A 159 3.49 -1.24 5.24
C LEU A 159 4.05 -1.45 6.66
N VAL A 160 3.19 -1.74 7.65
CA VAL A 160 3.61 -2.05 9.02
C VAL A 160 4.45 -3.33 9.06
N LEU A 161 4.03 -4.39 8.37
CA LEU A 161 4.76 -5.66 8.30
C LEU A 161 6.18 -5.46 7.77
N HIS A 162 6.32 -4.72 6.65
CA HIS A 162 7.61 -4.44 6.03
C HIS A 162 8.48 -3.51 6.89
N ALA A 163 7.89 -2.47 7.48
CA ALA A 163 8.61 -1.57 8.38
C ALA A 163 9.18 -2.31 9.60
N ILE A 164 8.38 -3.15 10.25
CA ILE A 164 8.83 -3.96 11.39
C ILE A 164 9.94 -4.92 10.97
N SER A 165 9.76 -5.62 9.84
CA SER A 165 10.78 -6.54 9.31
C SER A 165 12.12 -5.82 9.04
N ASN A 166 12.06 -4.60 8.50
CA ASN A 166 13.23 -3.78 8.21
C ASN A 166 13.95 -3.34 9.50
N VAL A 167 13.21 -2.81 10.48
CA VAL A 167 13.75 -2.41 11.79
C VAL A 167 14.44 -3.59 12.48
N ILE A 168 13.79 -4.77 12.54
CA ILE A 168 14.36 -5.98 13.15
C ILE A 168 15.63 -6.42 12.41
N GLY A 169 15.63 -6.37 11.07
CA GLY A 169 16.79 -6.68 10.24
C GLY A 169 17.98 -5.79 10.56
N THR A 170 17.76 -4.48 10.65
CA THR A 170 18.80 -3.48 10.96
C THR A 170 19.34 -3.64 12.39
N LEU A 171 18.46 -3.84 13.38
CA LEU A 171 18.85 -4.12 14.78
C LEU A 171 19.69 -5.39 14.93
N THR A 172 19.30 -6.48 14.24
CA THR A 172 20.05 -7.74 14.28
C THR A 172 21.44 -7.59 13.64
N GLY A 173 21.53 -6.82 12.54
CA GLY A 173 22.80 -6.51 11.89
C GLY A 173 23.75 -5.71 12.79
N LEU A 174 23.22 -4.73 13.52
CA LEU A 174 23.95 -3.95 14.52
C LEU A 174 24.49 -4.80 15.68
N LEU A 175 23.67 -5.70 16.23
CA LEU A 175 24.05 -6.56 17.36
C LEU A 175 25.06 -7.65 16.99
N THR A 176 24.97 -8.19 15.77
CA THR A 176 25.79 -9.35 15.37
C THR A 176 27.14 -8.93 14.75
N ASN A 177 27.36 -7.64 14.47
CA ASN A 177 28.48 -7.14 13.63
C ASN A 177 28.66 -7.96 12.34
N LYS A 178 27.58 -8.60 11.88
CA LYS A 178 27.56 -9.45 10.70
C LYS A 178 27.35 -8.49 9.54
N SER A 179 28.33 -8.47 8.64
CA SER A 179 28.32 -7.74 7.35
C SER A 179 26.89 -7.46 6.90
N ILE A 180 26.47 -6.19 6.94
CA ILE A 180 25.34 -5.71 6.15
C ILE A 180 25.78 -6.00 4.73
N GLY A 181 25.34 -7.15 4.21
CA GLY A 181 25.80 -7.68 2.94
C GLY A 181 25.56 -6.62 1.87
N ARG A 182 26.65 -6.02 1.39
CA ARG A 182 26.68 -5.36 0.08
C ARG A 182 26.43 -6.46 -0.94
N ASN A 183 25.16 -6.78 -1.18
CA ASN A 183 24.76 -7.37 -2.44
C ASN A 183 24.62 -6.20 -3.41
N HIS A 184 25.74 -5.70 -3.91
CA HIS A 184 25.75 -5.08 -5.23
C HIS A 184 25.95 -6.21 -6.25
N PRO A 185 25.21 -6.25 -7.37
CA PRO A 185 25.66 -6.97 -8.55
C PRO A 185 27.00 -6.41 -9.05
#